data_AF-A0A1S7TSM0-F1
#
_entry.id   AF-A0A1S7TSM0-F1
#
_cell.length_a   1.000
_cell.length_b   1.000
_cell.length_c   1.000
_cell.angle_alpha   90.00
_cell.angle_beta   90.00
_cell.angle_gamma   90.00
#
_symmetry.space_group_name_H-M   'P 1'
#
loop_
_entity.id
_entity.type
_entity.pdbx_description
1 polymer ?
#
loop_
_entity_poly.entity_id
_entity_poly.type
_entity_poly.pdbx_seq_one_letter_code
_entity_poly.pdbx_strand_id
1 'polypeptide(L)'
;MLQKRHGPPGETRRLPSLDGLRAISVSLVLLFHINVPWFSGGLIHGGQPFQGFHGNAGEFSRIYSPDESPRRPALQYLIATLQKNGVDIQSVEALYQQFDPSWPGVEEWLAETMPQVDRLVASLIAVIDPQAIVFGGQLPRALGRMMIERAHMPSRREHRYGVGPKEAKLVLSETQGDPSAMGAALLPLRVRYFL
;
A
#
# COMPACT_ATOMS: atom_id res chain seq x y z
N MET A 1 -43.52 19.17 37.30
CA MET A 1 -43.50 18.73 35.89
C MET A 1 -42.27 19.34 35.21
N LEU A 2 -41.17 18.58 35.08
CA LEU A 2 -40.00 18.98 34.27
C LEU A 2 -39.96 18.08 33.03
N GLN A 3 -40.12 18.66 31.84
CA GLN A 3 -39.94 17.95 30.57
C GLN A 3 -38.45 17.88 30.22
N LYS A 4 -37.88 16.67 30.20
CA LYS A 4 -36.58 16.40 29.57
C LYS A 4 -36.74 16.45 28.05
N ARG A 5 -36.13 17.43 27.38
CA ARG A 5 -35.96 17.43 25.92
C ARG A 5 -34.86 16.43 25.55
N HIS A 6 -35.23 15.36 24.85
CA HIS A 6 -34.27 14.49 24.15
C HIS A 6 -33.75 15.25 22.92
N GLY A 7 -32.46 15.56 22.89
CA GLY A 7 -31.76 15.97 21.67
C GLY A 7 -31.60 14.78 20.73
N PRO A 8 -31.54 15.00 19.41
CA PRO A 8 -31.37 13.91 18.45
C PRO A 8 -30.03 13.20 18.69
N PRO A 9 -29.96 11.87 18.49
CA PRO A 9 -28.73 11.10 18.69
C PRO A 9 -27.65 11.59 17.72
N GLY A 10 -26.43 11.70 18.26
CA GLY A 10 -25.27 12.25 17.59
C GLY A 10 -25.07 11.70 16.19
N GLU A 11 -24.98 12.63 15.25
CA GLU A 11 -24.52 12.38 13.89
C GLU A 11 -23.07 11.90 13.99
N THR A 12 -22.89 10.58 13.95
CA THR A 12 -21.58 9.95 13.82
C THR A 12 -20.90 10.60 12.63
N ARG A 13 -19.80 11.32 12.88
CA ARG A 13 -18.98 11.97 11.86
C ARG A 13 -18.45 10.90 10.90
N ARG A 14 -19.25 10.54 9.90
CA ARG A 14 -18.90 9.56 8.88
C ARG A 14 -17.73 10.15 8.09
N LEU A 15 -16.65 9.38 8.01
CA LEU A 15 -15.50 9.68 7.15
C LEU A 15 -15.96 9.51 5.69
N PRO A 16 -16.12 10.60 4.92
CA PRO A 16 -16.76 10.55 3.60
C PRO A 16 -15.95 9.81 2.53
N SER A 17 -14.69 9.44 2.80
CA SER A 17 -13.77 8.92 1.78
C SER A 17 -13.95 7.43 1.45
N LEU A 18 -14.78 6.67 2.19
CA LEU A 18 -14.84 5.20 2.06
C LEU A 18 -16.24 4.61 1.80
N ASP A 19 -17.31 5.40 1.87
CA ASP A 19 -18.71 4.92 1.80
C ASP A 19 -19.13 4.32 0.43
N GLY A 20 -18.27 4.40 -0.59
CA GLY A 20 -18.54 3.87 -1.94
C GLY A 20 -17.93 2.51 -2.30
N LEU A 21 -17.08 1.93 -1.45
CA LEU A 21 -16.27 0.76 -1.82
C LEU A 21 -17.01 -0.57 -1.61
N ARG A 22 -17.99 -0.89 -2.48
CA ARG A 22 -18.39 -2.29 -2.76
C ARG A 22 -17.34 -3.00 -3.66
N ALA A 23 -16.07 -2.82 -3.33
CA ALA A 23 -14.95 -2.86 -4.27
C ALA A 23 -14.01 -4.04 -4.05
N ILE A 24 -13.41 -4.52 -5.14
CA ILE A 24 -12.12 -5.21 -5.08
C ILE A 24 -11.05 -4.12 -4.97
N SER A 25 -10.34 -4.10 -3.86
CA SER A 25 -9.21 -3.19 -3.64
C SER A 25 -8.00 -4.02 -3.24
N VAL A 26 -6.85 -3.74 -3.86
CA VAL A 26 -5.59 -4.34 -3.43
C VAL A 26 -4.95 -3.35 -2.47
N SER A 27 -4.69 -3.80 -1.25
CA SER A 27 -3.89 -3.03 -0.30
C SER A 27 -2.47 -3.57 -0.34
N LEU A 28 -1.53 -2.82 -0.92
CA LEU A 28 -0.13 -3.14 -0.81
C LEU A 28 0.39 -2.62 0.53
N VAL A 29 0.82 -3.52 1.41
CA VAL A 29 1.26 -3.19 2.77
C VAL A 29 2.71 -3.62 2.93
N LEU A 30 3.61 -2.66 2.79
CA LEU A 30 5.03 -2.86 3.09
C LEU A 30 5.21 -3.07 4.59
N LEU A 31 5.44 -4.32 4.99
CA LEU A 31 5.60 -4.74 6.37
C LEU A 31 7.08 -4.92 6.70
N PHE A 32 7.65 -3.95 7.41
CA PHE A 32 9.01 -4.04 7.93
C PHE A 32 9.01 -4.50 9.38
N HIS A 33 9.71 -5.60 9.63
CA HIS A 33 10.11 -5.96 10.98
C HIS A 33 11.63 -6.10 11.01
N ILE A 34 12.24 -5.74 12.15
CA ILE A 34 13.69 -5.55 12.32
C ILE A 34 14.52 -6.80 11.97
N ASN A 35 13.88 -7.99 11.92
CA ASN A 35 14.52 -9.25 11.56
C ASN A 35 13.98 -9.90 10.28
N VAL A 36 13.07 -9.26 9.55
CA VAL A 36 12.56 -9.83 8.29
C VAL A 36 12.30 -8.77 7.20
N PRO A 37 13.04 -8.84 6.08
CA PRO A 37 12.84 -7.94 4.95
C PRO A 37 11.69 -8.43 4.07
N TRP A 38 10.44 -8.24 4.52
CA TRP A 38 9.26 -8.65 3.75
C TRP A 38 8.59 -7.46 3.05
N PHE A 39 8.57 -7.55 1.72
CA PHE A 39 7.59 -6.87 0.90
C PHE A 39 6.32 -7.74 0.90
N SER A 40 5.15 -7.21 1.21
CA SER A 40 3.92 -8.00 1.09
C SER A 40 2.70 -7.10 0.88
N GLY A 41 1.53 -7.69 0.79
CA GLY A 41 0.28 -6.96 0.76
C GLY A 41 -0.88 -7.85 1.17
N GLY A 42 -2.08 -7.36 0.87
CA GLY A 42 -3.33 -8.05 1.10
C GLY A 42 -4.32 -7.71 0.01
N LEU A 43 -5.19 -8.67 -0.31
CA LEU A 43 -6.33 -8.43 -1.18
C LEU A 43 -7.56 -8.18 -0.33
N ILE A 44 -8.30 -7.12 -0.62
CA ILE A 44 -9.62 -6.87 -0.05
C ILE A 44 -10.66 -7.03 -1.16
N HIS A 45 -11.60 -7.94 -0.97
CA HIS A 45 -12.70 -8.19 -1.91
C HIS A 45 -14.03 -8.01 -1.19
N GLY A 46 -14.89 -7.10 -1.66
CA GLY A 46 -16.18 -6.82 -1.02
C GLY A 46 -16.02 -6.30 0.42
N GLY A 47 -14.97 -5.52 0.66
CA GLY A 47 -14.58 -5.05 2.00
C GLY A 47 -14.00 -6.15 2.91
N GLN A 48 -13.83 -7.39 2.44
CA GLN A 48 -13.29 -8.51 3.22
C GLN A 48 -11.84 -8.84 2.84
N PRO A 49 -10.93 -9.12 3.79
CA PRO A 49 -9.66 -9.75 3.46
C PRO A 49 -9.88 -11.06 2.70
N PHE A 50 -9.34 -11.13 1.50
CA PHE A 50 -9.34 -12.33 0.69
C PHE A 50 -8.05 -13.09 0.94
N GLN A 51 -8.17 -14.27 1.55
CA GLN A 51 -7.06 -15.11 1.97
C GLN A 51 -6.61 -16.10 0.87
N GLY A 52 -7.47 -16.35 -0.13
CA GLY A 52 -7.28 -17.42 -1.11
C GLY A 52 -7.43 -18.82 -0.49
N PHE A 53 -7.24 -19.86 -1.30
CA PHE A 53 -7.50 -21.25 -0.88
C PHE A 53 -6.55 -21.74 0.22
N HIS A 54 -5.25 -21.43 0.12
CA HIS A 54 -4.22 -21.83 1.09
C HIS A 54 -3.83 -20.71 2.08
N GLY A 55 -4.52 -19.56 2.07
CA GLY A 55 -4.13 -18.41 2.90
C GLY A 55 -2.99 -17.54 2.34
N ASN A 56 -2.53 -17.80 1.12
CA ASN A 56 -1.37 -17.12 0.53
C ASN A 56 -1.74 -15.90 -0.36
N ALA A 57 -3.02 -15.56 -0.49
CA ALA A 57 -3.40 -14.45 -1.35
C ALA A 57 -2.85 -13.12 -0.80
N GLY A 58 -2.24 -12.33 -1.67
CA GLY A 58 -1.61 -11.06 -1.28
C GLY A 58 -0.11 -11.14 -1.00
N GLU A 59 0.49 -12.34 -1.04
CA GLU A 59 1.94 -12.53 -0.83
C GLU A 59 2.77 -12.12 -2.06
N PHE A 60 2.71 -10.83 -2.41
CA PHE A 60 3.26 -10.30 -3.66
C PHE A 60 4.79 -10.38 -3.77
N SER A 61 5.52 -10.54 -2.67
CA SER A 61 6.97 -10.80 -2.69
C SER A 61 7.35 -12.03 -3.49
N ARG A 62 6.46 -13.02 -3.59
CA ARG A 62 6.71 -14.27 -4.32
C ARG A 62 6.72 -14.12 -5.84
N ILE A 63 6.36 -12.95 -6.34
CA ILE A 63 6.45 -12.62 -7.77
C ILE A 63 7.92 -12.44 -8.19
N TYR A 64 8.80 -12.07 -7.25
CA TYR A 64 10.20 -11.79 -7.53
C TYR A 64 11.06 -13.03 -7.36
N SER A 65 11.91 -13.30 -8.35
CA SER A 65 12.92 -14.36 -8.26
C SER A 65 14.05 -13.96 -7.28
N PRO A 66 14.82 -14.92 -6.73
CA PRO A 66 15.90 -14.61 -5.80
C PRO A 66 16.94 -13.60 -6.33
N ASP A 67 17.24 -13.63 -7.62
CA ASP A 67 18.13 -12.69 -8.32
C ASP A 67 17.55 -11.28 -8.49
N GLU A 68 16.24 -11.13 -8.35
CA GLU A 68 15.53 -9.85 -8.35
C GLU A 68 15.37 -9.28 -6.93
N SER A 69 15.69 -10.06 -5.90
CA SER A 69 15.49 -9.70 -4.49
C SER A 69 16.12 -8.34 -4.10
N PRO A 70 17.31 -7.95 -4.56
CA PRO A 70 17.87 -6.63 -4.24
C PRO A 70 17.11 -5.44 -4.84
N ARG A 71 16.35 -5.66 -5.92
CA ARG A 71 15.63 -4.62 -6.68
C ARG A 71 14.14 -4.55 -6.34
N ARG A 72 13.66 -5.43 -5.46
CA ARG A 72 12.25 -5.41 -5.03
C ARG A 72 11.97 -4.15 -4.20
N PRO A 73 10.73 -3.62 -4.25
CA PRO A 73 10.34 -2.37 -3.59
C PRO A 73 10.27 -2.47 -2.06
N ALA A 74 11.43 -2.61 -1.43
CA ALA A 74 11.57 -2.84 -0.01
C ALA A 74 12.54 -1.81 0.58
N LEU A 75 12.09 -1.08 1.61
CA LEU A 75 12.75 0.07 2.24
C LEU A 75 14.13 -0.23 2.83
N GLN A 76 14.45 -1.48 3.17
CA GLN A 76 15.81 -1.83 3.62
C GLN A 76 16.85 -1.60 2.51
N TYR A 77 16.50 -1.81 1.24
CA TYR A 77 17.40 -1.49 0.14
C TYR A 77 17.54 0.01 -0.04
N LEU A 78 16.47 0.78 0.18
CA LEU A 78 16.57 2.24 0.23
C LEU A 78 17.50 2.68 1.36
N ILE A 79 17.34 2.15 2.57
CA ILE A 79 18.22 2.44 3.71
C ILE A 79 19.68 2.12 3.36
N ALA A 80 19.95 0.96 2.77
CA ALA A 80 21.30 0.60 2.35
C ALA A 80 21.88 1.58 1.31
N THR A 81 21.08 1.99 0.32
CA THR A 81 21.48 2.99 -0.68
C THR A 81 21.73 4.37 -0.05
N LEU A 82 20.87 4.80 0.88
CA LEU A 82 21.03 6.04 1.63
C LEU A 82 22.32 6.03 2.47
N GLN A 83 22.58 4.94 3.20
CA GLN A 83 23.78 4.75 4.02
C GLN A 83 25.06 4.77 3.17
N LYS A 84 25.05 4.07 2.02
CA LYS A 84 26.16 4.10 1.04
C LYS A 84 26.46 5.52 0.55
N ASN A 85 25.43 6.37 0.48
CA ASN A 85 25.53 7.78 0.08
C ASN A 85 25.74 8.75 1.25
N GLY A 86 26.04 8.24 2.47
CA GLY A 86 26.41 9.05 3.63
C GLY A 86 25.23 9.57 4.48
N VAL A 87 24.01 9.09 4.25
CA VAL A 87 22.84 9.44 5.06
C VAL A 87 22.72 8.49 6.25
N ASP A 88 22.72 9.05 7.46
CA ASP A 88 22.65 8.25 8.70
C ASP A 88 21.20 7.91 9.08
N ILE A 89 20.69 6.82 8.50
CA ILE A 89 19.39 6.22 8.85
C ILE A 89 19.60 4.75 9.19
N GLN A 90 19.21 4.35 10.40
CA GLN A 90 19.47 3.01 10.94
C GLN A 90 18.21 2.14 11.08
N SER A 91 17.03 2.67 10.77
CA SER A 91 15.77 1.94 10.88
C SER A 91 14.70 2.45 9.93
N VAL A 92 13.71 1.61 9.65
CA VAL A 92 12.55 1.97 8.83
C VAL A 92 11.66 2.99 9.55
N GLU A 93 11.62 2.97 10.89
CA GLU A 93 10.90 3.98 11.65
C GLU A 93 11.58 5.34 11.56
N ALA A 94 12.92 5.40 11.65
CA ALA A 94 13.67 6.63 11.42
C ALA A 94 13.45 7.15 9.99
N LEU A 95 13.51 6.24 8.99
CA LEU A 95 13.17 6.57 7.61
C LEU A 95 11.75 7.15 7.52
N TYR A 96 10.74 6.50 8.10
CA TYR A 96 9.36 6.95 8.05
C TYR A 96 9.15 8.36 8.61
N GLN A 97 9.81 8.68 9.72
CA GLN A 97 9.65 9.96 10.43
C GLN A 97 10.47 11.10 9.81
N GLN A 98 11.64 10.80 9.25
CA GLN A 98 12.63 11.80 8.86
C GLN A 98 12.87 11.88 7.36
N PHE A 99 12.19 11.04 6.56
CA PHE A 99 12.42 10.95 5.12
C PHE A 99 12.43 12.32 4.44
N ASP A 100 13.53 12.60 3.75
CA ASP A 100 13.69 13.75 2.90
C ASP A 100 13.87 13.29 1.43
N PRO A 101 12.99 13.72 0.51
CA PRO A 101 13.13 13.42 -0.92
C PRO A 101 14.47 13.85 -1.54
N SER A 102 15.14 14.85 -0.95
CA SER A 102 16.40 15.42 -1.45
C SER A 102 17.65 14.63 -1.04
N TRP A 103 17.51 13.60 -0.20
CA TRP A 103 18.65 12.81 0.24
C TRP A 103 19.36 12.12 -0.94
N PRO A 104 20.70 12.08 -0.92
CA PRO A 104 21.46 11.38 -1.95
C PRO A 104 21.15 9.88 -1.89
N GLY A 105 20.93 9.29 -3.06
CA GLY A 105 20.55 7.88 -3.20
C GLY A 105 19.03 7.62 -3.34
N VAL A 106 18.15 8.58 -3.05
CA VAL A 106 16.69 8.40 -3.23
C VAL A 106 16.35 8.16 -4.69
N GLU A 107 16.80 9.03 -5.61
CA GLU A 107 16.54 8.86 -7.04
C GLU A 107 17.25 7.64 -7.64
N GLU A 108 18.47 7.31 -7.17
CA GLU A 108 19.19 6.08 -7.56
C GLU A 108 18.32 4.85 -7.24
N TRP A 109 17.84 4.76 -6.00
CA TRP A 109 16.99 3.65 -5.56
C TRP A 109 15.65 3.60 -6.30
N LEU A 110 15.00 4.75 -6.53
CA LEU A 110 13.75 4.82 -7.29
C LEU A 110 13.96 4.33 -8.74
N ALA A 111 15.04 4.73 -9.40
CA ALA A 111 15.34 4.30 -10.77
C ALA A 111 15.52 2.77 -10.87
N GLU A 112 16.14 2.15 -9.87
CA GLU A 112 16.32 0.69 -9.83
C GLU A 112 15.05 -0.07 -9.45
N THR A 113 14.22 0.51 -8.58
CA THR A 113 13.06 -0.15 -7.97
C THR A 113 11.78 0.00 -8.78
N MET A 114 11.57 1.15 -9.43
CA MET A 114 10.31 1.44 -10.14
C MET A 114 9.94 0.41 -11.23
N PRO A 115 10.87 -0.16 -12.02
CA PRO A 115 10.52 -1.23 -12.96
C PRO A 115 9.84 -2.44 -12.30
N GLN A 116 10.22 -2.76 -11.06
CA GLN A 116 9.63 -3.86 -10.29
C GLN A 116 8.26 -3.51 -9.71
N VAL A 117 8.04 -2.23 -9.37
CA VAL A 117 6.73 -1.68 -8.99
C VAL A 117 5.79 -1.68 -10.18
N ASP A 118 6.24 -1.23 -11.34
CA ASP A 118 5.45 -1.18 -12.57
C ASP A 118 5.00 -2.59 -12.99
N ARG A 119 5.92 -3.57 -12.92
CA ARG A 119 5.58 -4.98 -13.18
C ARG A 119 4.49 -5.46 -12.23
N LEU A 120 4.63 -5.20 -10.94
CA LEU A 120 3.64 -5.60 -9.95
C LEU A 120 2.28 -4.94 -10.21
N VAL A 121 2.25 -3.62 -10.38
CA VAL A 121 1.01 -2.88 -10.67
C VAL A 121 0.33 -3.43 -11.92
N ALA A 122 1.10 -3.67 -12.98
CA ALA A 122 0.58 -4.26 -14.21
C ALA A 122 0.00 -5.67 -13.98
N SER A 123 0.70 -6.52 -13.23
CA SER A 123 0.23 -7.87 -12.88
C SER A 123 -1.05 -7.83 -12.05
N LEU A 124 -1.13 -6.94 -11.06
CA LEU A 124 -2.33 -6.78 -10.23
C LEU A 124 -3.53 -6.33 -11.06
N ILE A 125 -3.34 -5.34 -11.94
CA ILE A 125 -4.39 -4.88 -12.85
C ILE A 125 -4.83 -6.01 -13.80
N ALA A 126 -3.89 -6.73 -14.40
CA ALA A 126 -4.21 -7.75 -15.39
C ALA A 126 -4.90 -8.99 -14.80
N VAL A 127 -4.56 -9.38 -13.57
CA VAL A 127 -5.04 -10.64 -12.95
C VAL A 127 -6.24 -10.41 -12.04
N ILE A 128 -6.26 -9.30 -11.30
CA ILE A 128 -7.25 -9.05 -10.24
C ILE A 128 -8.28 -7.99 -10.67
N ASP A 129 -7.90 -7.07 -11.56
CA ASP A 129 -8.71 -5.91 -11.96
C ASP A 129 -9.27 -5.11 -10.77
N PRO A 130 -8.39 -4.59 -9.87
CA PRO A 130 -8.85 -3.88 -8.68
C PRO A 130 -9.29 -2.45 -9.02
N GLN A 131 -10.22 -1.92 -8.24
CA GLN A 131 -10.61 -0.52 -8.33
C GLN A 131 -9.51 0.43 -7.83
N ALA A 132 -8.69 -0.02 -6.88
CA ALA A 132 -7.58 0.74 -6.34
C ALA A 132 -6.44 -0.17 -5.89
N ILE A 133 -5.22 0.35 -5.99
CA ILE A 133 -4.00 -0.20 -5.40
C ILE A 133 -3.50 0.82 -4.38
N VAL A 134 -3.54 0.44 -3.10
CA VAL A 134 -3.15 1.31 -1.99
C VAL A 134 -1.68 1.08 -1.65
N PHE A 135 -0.87 2.13 -1.68
CA PHE A 135 0.51 2.13 -1.20
C PHE A 135 0.50 2.49 0.30
N GLY A 136 0.80 1.52 1.15
CA GLY A 136 0.73 1.68 2.61
C GLY A 136 1.88 1.02 3.37
N GLY A 137 1.63 0.67 4.63
CA GLY A 137 2.65 0.20 5.55
C GLY A 137 3.47 1.36 6.13
N GLN A 138 4.77 1.12 6.35
CA GLN A 138 5.72 2.13 6.82
C GLN A 138 6.36 2.94 5.68
N LEU A 139 5.65 3.08 4.55
CA LEU A 139 6.11 3.89 3.42
C LEU A 139 5.97 5.39 3.76
N PRO A 140 7.06 6.18 3.76
CA PRO A 140 6.94 7.63 3.91
C PRO A 140 6.00 8.21 2.86
N ARG A 141 5.09 9.11 3.26
CA ARG A 141 4.08 9.67 2.33
C ARG A 141 4.70 10.37 1.12
N ALA A 142 5.79 11.11 1.32
CA ALA A 142 6.48 11.77 0.21
C ALA A 142 7.08 10.74 -0.78
N LEU A 143 7.74 9.70 -0.28
CA LEU A 143 8.25 8.61 -1.11
C LEU A 143 7.14 7.91 -1.89
N GLY A 144 6.01 7.61 -1.23
CA GLY A 144 4.88 6.98 -1.88
C GLY A 144 4.27 7.85 -3.00
N ARG A 145 4.21 9.18 -2.83
CA ARG A 145 3.81 10.10 -3.93
C ARG A 145 4.79 10.02 -5.09
N MET A 146 6.09 10.08 -4.81
CA MET A 146 7.14 9.97 -5.83
C MET A 146 7.01 8.68 -6.64
N MET A 147 6.69 7.56 -5.99
CA MET A 147 6.46 6.26 -6.65
C MET A 147 5.19 6.27 -7.50
N ILE A 148 4.07 6.77 -6.97
CA ILE A 148 2.79 6.84 -7.70
C ILE A 148 2.92 7.73 -8.94
N GLU A 149 3.58 8.88 -8.83
CA GLU A 149 3.78 9.81 -9.95
C GLU A 149 4.65 9.21 -11.07
N ARG A 150 5.61 8.35 -10.71
CA ARG A 150 6.51 7.66 -11.66
C ARG A 150 5.90 6.39 -12.25
N ALA A 151 4.86 5.82 -11.65
CA ALA A 151 4.34 4.51 -12.04
C ALA A 151 3.85 4.50 -13.50
N HIS A 152 4.31 3.53 -14.28
CA HIS A 152 3.90 3.33 -15.67
C HIS A 152 2.65 2.45 -15.76
N MET A 153 1.49 3.10 -15.86
CA MET A 153 0.19 2.42 -15.96
C MET A 153 0.05 1.61 -17.26
N PRO A 154 -0.47 0.36 -17.22
CA PRO A 154 -0.63 -0.49 -18.41
C PRO A 154 -1.51 0.11 -19.52
N SER A 155 -2.48 0.92 -19.13
CA SER A 155 -3.34 1.72 -20.01
C SER A 155 -2.59 2.71 -20.90
N ARG A 156 -1.39 3.15 -20.53
CA ARG A 156 -0.55 4.07 -21.31
C ARG A 156 0.28 3.37 -22.40
N ARG A 157 0.26 2.04 -22.44
CA ARG A 157 0.93 1.25 -23.49
C ARG A 157 0.13 1.35 -24.80
N GLU A 158 0.75 1.02 -25.93
CA GLU A 158 0.03 0.94 -27.20
C GLU A 158 -1.04 -0.15 -27.14
N HIS A 159 -2.30 0.24 -27.35
CA HIS A 159 -3.43 -0.68 -27.38
C HIS A 159 -3.86 -0.95 -28.81
N ARG A 160 -4.16 -2.21 -29.12
CA ARG A 160 -4.59 -2.68 -30.46
C ARG A 160 -5.74 -1.87 -31.05
N TYR A 161 -6.60 -1.29 -30.20
CA TYR A 161 -7.77 -0.49 -30.61
C TYR A 161 -7.71 0.97 -30.11
N GLY A 162 -6.56 1.46 -29.65
CA GLY A 162 -6.40 2.84 -29.19
C GLY A 162 -7.13 3.19 -27.88
N VAL A 163 -7.81 2.23 -27.25
CA VAL A 163 -8.50 2.41 -25.95
C VAL A 163 -7.91 1.42 -24.95
N GLY A 164 -7.28 1.94 -23.90
CA GLY A 164 -6.80 1.14 -22.77
C GLY A 164 -7.93 0.75 -21.81
N PRO A 165 -7.72 -0.27 -20.96
CA PRO A 165 -8.68 -0.64 -19.92
C PRO A 165 -8.89 0.51 -18.92
N LYS A 166 -10.05 0.52 -18.23
CA LYS A 166 -10.27 1.42 -17.08
C LYS A 166 -9.19 1.15 -16.02
N GLU A 167 -8.56 2.20 -15.52
CA GLU A 167 -7.41 2.06 -14.62
C GLU A 167 -7.83 1.88 -13.16
N ALA A 168 -7.10 1.01 -12.45
CA ALA A 168 -7.05 1.02 -11.00
C ALA A 168 -6.48 2.37 -10.52
N LYS A 169 -7.08 2.97 -9.49
CA LYS A 169 -6.52 4.17 -8.86
C LYS A 169 -5.31 3.79 -8.00
N LEU A 170 -4.16 4.39 -8.23
CA LEU A 170 -3.04 4.31 -7.30
C LEU A 170 -3.23 5.38 -6.21
N VAL A 171 -3.29 4.96 -4.95
CA VAL A 171 -3.56 5.87 -3.82
C VAL A 171 -2.61 5.60 -2.65
N LEU A 172 -2.38 6.60 -1.82
CA LEU A 172 -1.70 6.40 -0.55
C LEU A 172 -2.67 5.92 0.52
N SER A 173 -2.16 5.11 1.44
CA SER A 173 -2.86 4.81 2.68
C SER A 173 -3.10 6.07 3.50
N GLU A 174 -4.34 6.25 3.98
CA GLU A 174 -4.69 7.34 4.90
C GLU A 174 -4.44 6.98 6.38
N THR A 175 -4.22 5.69 6.65
CA THR A 175 -3.99 5.12 7.97
C THR A 175 -2.71 5.67 8.62
N GLN A 176 -2.82 6.17 9.85
CA GLN A 176 -1.70 6.65 10.66
C GLN A 176 -1.32 5.63 11.74
N GLY A 177 -0.04 5.31 11.88
CA GLY A 177 0.45 4.24 12.77
C GLY A 177 0.61 2.92 12.01
N ASP A 178 0.67 1.79 12.72
CA ASP A 178 0.88 0.45 12.14
C ASP A 178 -0.41 -0.10 11.50
N PRO A 179 -0.54 -0.14 10.16
CA PRO A 179 -1.74 -0.62 9.48
C PRO A 179 -2.03 -2.09 9.72
N SER A 180 -1.00 -2.90 9.99
CA SER A 180 -1.14 -4.32 10.25
C SER A 180 -1.63 -4.58 11.66
N ALA A 181 -1.12 -3.85 12.65
CA ALA A 181 -1.66 -3.89 14.00
C ALA A 181 -3.13 -3.43 14.03
N MET A 182 -3.45 -2.32 13.34
CA MET A 182 -4.83 -1.85 13.23
C MET A 182 -5.73 -2.85 12.50
N GLY A 183 -5.27 -3.40 11.37
CA GLY A 183 -6.01 -4.41 10.63
C GLY A 183 -6.31 -5.65 11.48
N ALA A 184 -5.31 -6.15 12.20
CA ALA A 184 -5.45 -7.29 13.12
C ALA A 184 -6.43 -6.97 14.26
N ALA A 185 -6.36 -5.78 14.86
CA ALA A 185 -7.26 -5.35 15.93
C ALA A 185 -8.72 -5.17 15.46
N LEU A 186 -8.93 -4.87 14.17
CA LEU A 186 -10.28 -4.73 13.60
C LEU A 186 -10.93 -6.08 13.26
N LEU A 187 -10.16 -7.16 13.09
CA LEU A 187 -10.71 -8.48 12.76
C LEU A 187 -11.74 -8.99 13.80
N PRO A 188 -11.48 -8.97 15.13
CA PRO A 188 -12.45 -9.41 16.14
C PRO A 188 -13.70 -8.51 16.20
N LEU A 189 -13.51 -7.19 16.11
CA LEU A 189 -14.62 -6.23 16.13
C LEU A 189 -15.56 -6.45 14.94
N ARG A 190 -14.97 -6.77 13.80
CA ARG A 190 -15.73 -7.10 12.60
C ARG A 190 -16.60 -8.34 12.77
N VAL A 191 -16.00 -9.45 13.22
CA VAL A 191 -16.73 -10.71 13.44
C VAL A 191 -17.89 -10.49 14.41
N ARG A 192 -17.72 -9.59 15.40
CA ARG A 192 -18.72 -9.36 16.44
C ARG A 192 -19.87 -8.41 16.05
N TYR A 193 -19.61 -7.41 15.20
CA TYR A 193 -20.51 -6.28 14.99
C TYR A 193 -20.85 -5.96 13.53
N PHE A 194 -20.18 -6.57 12.55
CA PHE A 194 -20.30 -6.23 11.13
C PHE A 194 -20.53 -7.45 10.22
N LEU A 195 -20.87 -8.60 10.81
CA LEU A 195 -21.42 -9.78 10.13
C LEU A 195 -22.94 -9.77 10.23
#